data_AF-A0A1Q7Q6V7-F1
#
_entry.id   AF-A0A1Q7Q6V7-F1
#
_cell.length_a   1.000
_cell.length_b   1.000
_cell.length_c   1.000
_cell.angle_alpha   90.00
_cell.angle_beta   90.00
_cell.angle_gamma   90.00
#
_symmetry.space_group_name_H-M   'P 1'
#
loop_
_entity.id
_entity.type
_entity.pdbx_description
1 polymer ?
#
loop_
_entity_poly.entity_id
_entity_poly.type
_entity_poly.pdbx_seq_one_letter_code
_entity_poly.pdbx_strand_id
1 'polypeptide(L)'
;MHDFGQVATVPVALRNIHDQSSAVAYMVNYSVDLETIPDQARQEIRRTMQQISEAVTTVPAASPFWSSMKESLLQIDVEGRRVVYRIDVARQQIAVIELHQLRK
;
A
#
# COMPACT_ATOMS: atom_id res chain seq x y z
N MET A 1 -15.76 49.74 28.45
CA MET A 1 -14.99 48.59 28.95
C MET A 1 -15.49 47.37 28.20
N HIS A 2 -14.68 46.81 27.30
CA HIS A 2 -15.00 45.59 26.55
C HIS A 2 -14.62 44.39 27.43
N ASP A 3 -15.61 43.59 27.80
CA ASP A 3 -15.44 42.31 28.47
C ASP A 3 -15.26 41.23 27.39
N PHE A 4 -14.04 40.76 27.21
CA PHE A 4 -13.73 39.55 26.43
C PHE A 4 -13.60 38.39 27.41
N GLY A 5 -14.74 37.78 27.76
CA GLY A 5 -14.81 36.66 28.68
C GLY A 5 -15.00 35.32 27.98
N GLN A 6 -13.96 34.48 28.05
CA GLN A 6 -13.95 33.01 27.94
C GLN A 6 -13.96 32.38 26.54
N VAL A 7 -12.76 32.20 25.98
CA VAL A 7 -12.48 31.07 25.08
C VAL A 7 -12.37 29.80 25.91
N ALA A 8 -13.32 28.89 25.74
CA ALA A 8 -13.22 27.55 26.29
C ALA A 8 -12.05 26.84 25.59
N THR A 9 -10.90 26.76 26.26
CA THR A 9 -9.83 25.83 25.91
C THR A 9 -10.34 24.43 26.16
N VAL A 10 -10.91 23.82 25.12
CA VAL A 10 -11.13 22.37 25.07
C VAL A 10 -9.77 21.70 25.25
N PRO A 11 -9.57 20.87 26.29
CA PRO A 11 -8.37 20.06 26.36
C PRO A 11 -8.45 19.06 25.20
N VAL A 12 -7.57 19.23 24.21
CA VAL A 12 -7.29 18.20 23.21
C VAL A 12 -6.60 17.05 23.95
N ALA A 13 -7.42 16.22 24.57
CA ALA A 13 -7.05 14.91 25.05
C ALA A 13 -7.66 13.85 24.12
N LEU A 14 -7.46 14.00 22.80
CA LEU A 14 -7.39 12.82 21.94
C LEU A 14 -6.00 12.24 22.12
N ARG A 15 -5.82 11.49 23.21
CA ARG A 15 -4.88 10.36 23.20
C ARG A 15 -5.40 9.43 22.12
N ASN A 16 -4.96 9.69 20.89
CA ASN A 16 -4.94 8.71 19.83
C ASN A 16 -4.03 7.63 20.39
N ILE A 17 -4.65 6.67 21.07
CA ILE A 17 -3.98 5.49 21.57
C ILE A 17 -3.35 4.93 20.31
N HIS A 18 -2.04 5.08 20.26
CA HIS A 18 -1.17 4.55 19.23
C HIS A 18 -1.34 3.04 19.40
N ASP A 19 -2.40 2.51 18.78
CA ASP A 19 -2.43 1.14 18.37
C ASP A 19 -1.28 1.05 17.37
N GLN A 20 -0.07 0.86 17.90
CA GLN A 20 1.00 0.19 17.20
C GLN A 20 0.52 -1.25 17.06
N SER A 21 -0.58 -1.45 16.33
CA SER A 21 -0.77 -2.67 15.59
C SER A 21 0.50 -2.74 14.77
N SER A 22 1.32 -3.71 15.11
CA SER A 22 2.36 -4.20 14.23
C SER A 22 1.61 -4.71 13.01
N ALA A 23 1.18 -3.81 12.14
CA ALA A 23 0.38 -4.13 10.99
C ALA A 23 1.34 -4.88 10.08
N VAL A 24 1.26 -6.20 10.14
CA VAL A 24 2.13 -7.09 9.38
C VAL A 24 1.93 -6.71 7.92
N ALA A 25 3.02 -6.30 7.27
CA ALA A 25 2.99 -5.96 5.85
C ALA A 25 2.39 -7.11 5.05
N TYR A 26 1.66 -6.77 3.99
CA TYR A 26 1.05 -7.81 3.15
C TYR A 26 2.15 -8.67 2.54
N MET A 27 1.96 -9.99 2.52
CA MET A 27 2.94 -10.88 1.90
C MET A 27 2.92 -10.71 0.38
N VAL A 28 4.07 -10.36 -0.20
CA VAL A 28 4.22 -10.22 -1.65
C VAL A 28 4.60 -11.56 -2.27
N ASN A 29 3.75 -12.07 -3.16
CA ASN A 29 3.97 -13.29 -3.93
C ASN A 29 4.18 -12.96 -5.40
N TYR A 30 5.27 -13.48 -5.97
CA TYR A 30 5.56 -13.34 -7.40
C TYR A 30 5.15 -14.62 -8.13
N SER A 31 4.09 -14.54 -8.93
CA SER A 31 3.67 -15.63 -9.84
C SER A 31 4.42 -15.59 -11.17
N VAL A 32 5.47 -14.80 -11.23
CA VAL A 32 6.29 -14.47 -12.40
C VAL A 32 7.74 -14.75 -12.07
N ASP A 33 8.49 -15.17 -13.08
CA ASP A 33 9.90 -15.46 -12.92
C ASP A 33 10.73 -14.16 -12.93
N LEU A 34 11.10 -13.70 -11.73
CA LEU A 34 11.99 -12.56 -11.55
C LEU A 34 13.45 -12.85 -11.92
N GLU A 35 13.87 -14.11 -12.06
CA GLU A 35 15.25 -14.45 -12.40
C GLU A 35 15.62 -14.07 -13.83
N THR A 36 14.62 -14.00 -14.71
CA THR A 36 14.77 -13.53 -16.11
C THR A 36 14.95 -12.00 -16.22
N ILE A 37 14.94 -11.28 -15.10
CA ILE A 37 14.93 -9.82 -15.03
C ILE A 37 16.32 -9.32 -14.64
N PRO A 38 16.83 -8.26 -15.31
CA PRO A 38 18.06 -7.61 -14.90
C PRO A 38 18.04 -7.22 -13.41
N ASP A 39 19.16 -7.42 -12.73
CA ASP A 39 19.27 -7.24 -11.28
C ASP A 39 18.74 -5.91 -10.78
N GLN A 40 19.10 -4.82 -11.46
CA GLN A 40 18.62 -3.47 -11.12
C GLN A 40 17.08 -3.40 -11.16
N ALA A 41 16.46 -3.80 -12.27
CA ALA A 41 15.01 -3.78 -12.40
C ALA A 41 14.32 -4.71 -11.39
N ARG A 42 14.92 -5.87 -11.10
CA ARG A 42 14.43 -6.81 -10.10
C ARG A 42 14.45 -6.20 -8.68
N GLN A 43 15.52 -5.52 -8.32
CA GLN A 43 15.64 -4.85 -7.03
C GLN A 43 14.64 -3.72 -6.88
N GLU A 44 14.45 -2.90 -7.92
CA GLU A 44 13.47 -1.82 -7.91
C GLU A 44 12.04 -2.36 -7.83
N ILE A 45 11.68 -3.40 -8.62
CA ILE A 45 10.38 -4.06 -8.50
C ILE A 45 10.13 -4.58 -7.08
N ARG A 46 11.13 -5.23 -6.46
CA ARG A 46 11.02 -5.71 -5.07
C ARG A 46 10.80 -4.57 -4.09
N ARG A 47 11.57 -3.49 -4.21
CA ARG A 47 11.44 -2.30 -3.36
C ARG A 47 10.05 -1.68 -3.52
N THR A 48 9.58 -1.46 -4.74
CA THR A 48 8.27 -0.86 -5.00
C THR A 48 7.14 -1.73 -4.45
N MET A 49 7.19 -3.06 -4.67
CA MET A 49 6.16 -3.95 -4.12
C MET A 49 6.17 -3.99 -2.59
N GLN A 50 7.36 -3.93 -1.97
CA GLN A 50 7.48 -3.83 -0.52
C GLN A 50 6.85 -2.54 0.02
N GLN A 51 7.13 -1.40 -0.61
CA GLN A 51 6.51 -0.12 -0.24
C GLN A 51 4.98 -0.15 -0.38
N ILE A 52 4.46 -0.76 -1.45
CA ILE A 52 3.02 -0.97 -1.60
C ILE A 52 2.48 -1.85 -0.47
N SER A 53 3.17 -2.95 -0.14
CA SER A 53 2.78 -3.87 0.94
C SER A 53 2.69 -3.22 2.31
N GLU A 54 3.49 -2.19 2.56
CA GLU A 54 3.46 -1.39 3.77
C GLU A 54 2.35 -0.33 3.70
N ALA A 55 2.24 0.38 2.58
CA ALA A 55 1.25 1.43 2.39
C ALA A 55 -0.19 0.90 2.53
N VAL A 56 -0.46 -0.31 2.01
CA VAL A 56 -1.80 -0.92 2.08
C VAL A 56 -2.23 -1.23 3.51
N THR A 57 -1.29 -1.37 4.45
CA THR A 57 -1.62 -1.59 5.87
C THR A 57 -2.22 -0.36 6.54
N THR A 58 -1.95 0.83 5.98
CA THR A 58 -2.52 2.10 6.47
C THR A 58 -3.98 2.30 6.10
N VAL A 59 -4.49 1.49 5.17
CA VAL A 59 -5.90 1.55 4.74
C VAL A 59 -6.74 0.65 5.66
N PRO A 60 -7.73 1.20 6.39
CA PRO A 60 -8.56 0.40 7.29
C PRO A 60 -9.26 -0.74 6.56
N ALA A 61 -9.34 -1.93 7.17
CA ALA A 61 -9.98 -3.11 6.56
C ALA A 61 -11.46 -2.89 6.18
N ALA A 62 -12.16 -2.00 6.89
CA ALA A 62 -13.55 -1.62 6.60
C ALA A 62 -13.69 -0.52 5.52
N SER A 63 -12.57 -0.06 4.93
CA SER A 63 -12.58 1.02 3.95
C SER A 63 -13.33 0.61 2.67
N PRO A 64 -14.20 1.48 2.12
CA PRO A 64 -14.86 1.23 0.84
C PRO A 64 -13.88 1.11 -0.34
N PHE A 65 -12.63 1.55 -0.17
CA PHE A 65 -11.53 1.33 -1.10
C PHE A 65 -11.42 -0.15 -1.52
N TRP A 66 -11.56 -1.07 -0.57
CA TRP A 66 -11.39 -2.51 -0.83
C TRP A 66 -12.45 -3.10 -1.75
N SER A 67 -13.66 -2.55 -1.72
CA SER A 67 -14.73 -2.95 -2.63
C SER A 67 -14.36 -2.66 -4.09
N SER A 68 -13.74 -1.51 -4.36
CA SER A 68 -13.25 -1.16 -5.69
C SER A 68 -12.05 -2.01 -6.11
N MET A 69 -11.30 -2.52 -5.15
CA MET A 69 -10.06 -3.27 -5.40
C MET A 69 -10.26 -4.78 -5.61
N LYS A 70 -11.37 -5.33 -5.11
CA LYS A 70 -11.62 -6.78 -5.03
C LYS A 70 -11.46 -7.52 -6.37
N GLU A 71 -11.83 -6.88 -7.48
CA GLU A 71 -11.75 -7.47 -8.83
C GLU A 71 -10.84 -6.66 -9.76
N SER A 72 -10.06 -5.74 -9.20
CA SER A 72 -9.21 -4.84 -9.96
C SER A 72 -7.81 -5.41 -10.12
N LEU A 73 -7.31 -5.38 -11.36
CA LEU A 73 -5.89 -5.56 -11.66
C LEU A 73 -5.22 -4.18 -11.66
N LEU A 74 -4.24 -4.01 -10.78
CA LEU A 74 -3.45 -2.80 -10.70
C LEU A 74 -2.18 -2.92 -11.54
N GLN A 75 -1.72 -1.79 -12.04
CA GLN A 75 -0.53 -1.71 -12.89
C GLN A 75 0.36 -0.56 -12.40
N ILE A 76 1.67 -0.81 -12.36
CA ILE A 76 2.67 0.23 -12.11
C ILE A 76 3.86 0.01 -13.03
N ASP A 77 4.43 1.10 -13.53
CA ASP A 77 5.60 1.06 -14.40
C ASP A 77 6.86 1.30 -13.55
N VAL A 78 7.82 0.36 -13.58
CA VAL A 78 9.07 0.36 -12.82
C VAL A 78 10.21 -0.05 -13.75
N GLU A 79 11.26 0.77 -13.86
CA GLU A 79 12.46 0.49 -14.68
C GLU A 79 12.14 0.00 -16.10
N GLY A 80 11.16 0.63 -16.77
CA GLY A 80 10.76 0.27 -18.12
C GLY A 80 9.94 -1.03 -18.22
N ARG A 81 9.41 -1.53 -17.10
CA ARG A 81 8.54 -2.70 -17.04
C ARG A 81 7.22 -2.37 -16.38
N ARG A 82 6.14 -2.92 -16.93
CA ARG A 82 4.82 -2.87 -16.31
C ARG A 82 4.63 -4.06 -15.40
N VAL A 83 4.43 -3.78 -14.12
CA VAL A 83 4.09 -4.76 -13.08
C VAL A 83 2.59 -4.78 -12.91
N VAL A 84 1.96 -5.92 -13.19
CA VAL A 84 0.53 -6.14 -12.96
C VAL A 84 0.37 -6.94 -11.67
N TYR A 85 -0.45 -6.43 -10.75
CA TYR A 85 -0.64 -7.03 -9.45
C TYR A 85 -2.08 -6.90 -8.96
N ARG A 86 -2.44 -7.73 -7.97
CA ARG A 86 -3.72 -7.68 -7.27
C ARG A 86 -3.49 -7.74 -5.76
N ILE A 87 -4.46 -7.24 -5.00
CA ILE A 87 -4.44 -7.25 -3.54
C ILE A 87 -5.55 -8.15 -3.03
N ASP A 88 -5.18 -9.17 -2.26
CA ASP A 88 -6.10 -10.04 -1.53
C ASP A 88 -6.08 -9.62 -0.05
N VAL A 89 -7.08 -8.83 0.33
CA VAL A 89 -7.24 -8.33 1.71
C VAL A 89 -7.54 -9.46 2.69
N ALA A 90 -8.32 -10.46 2.26
CA ALA A 90 -8.71 -11.58 3.12
C ALA A 90 -7.52 -12.46 3.49
N ARG A 91 -6.56 -12.60 2.57
CA ARG A 91 -5.33 -13.37 2.79
C ARG A 91 -4.12 -12.51 3.16
N GLN A 92 -4.29 -11.18 3.23
CA GLN A 92 -3.22 -10.21 3.41
C GLN A 92 -2.04 -10.43 2.44
N GLN A 93 -2.37 -10.60 1.16
CA GLN A 93 -1.41 -10.94 0.12
C GLN A 93 -1.47 -9.95 -1.03
N ILE A 94 -0.31 -9.65 -1.61
CA ILE A 94 -0.18 -8.99 -2.90
C ILE A 94 0.37 -10.02 -3.88
N ALA A 95 -0.35 -10.26 -4.97
CA ALA A 95 0.11 -11.18 -6.00
C ALA A 95 0.54 -10.37 -7.23
N VAL A 96 1.83 -10.43 -7.56
CA VAL A 96 2.36 -9.98 -8.84
C VAL A 96 2.10 -11.10 -9.85
N ILE A 97 1.24 -10.82 -10.82
CA ILE A 97 0.70 -11.83 -11.74
C ILE A 97 1.33 -11.73 -13.12
N GLU A 98 1.74 -10.54 -13.56
CA GLU A 98 2.34 -10.34 -14.88
C GLU A 98 3.44 -9.28 -14.83
N LEU A 99 4.44 -9.45 -15.70
CA LEU A 99 5.52 -8.50 -15.92
C LEU A 99 5.72 -8.32 -17.42
N HIS A 100 5.48 -7.11 -17.92
CA HIS A 100 5.63 -6.78 -19.33
C HIS A 100 6.76 -5.79 -19.54
N GLN A 101 7.61 -6.03 -20.53
CA GLN A 101 8.55 -5.01 -20.99
C GLN A 101 7.77 -3.90 -21.69
N LEU A 102 7.96 -2.65 -21.27
CA LEU A 102 7.41 -1.51 -21.98
C LEU A 102 8.23 -1.32 -23.25
N ARG A 103 7.62 -1.59 -24.40
CA ARG A 103 8.24 -1.26 -25.69
C ARG A 103 8.20 0.26 -25.84
N LYS A 104 9.38 0.86 -25.99
CA LYS A 104 9.53 2.26 -26.42
C LYS A 104 9.12 2.41 -27.88
#